data_AF-A0A4Y9URR2-F1
#
_entry.id   AF-A0A4Y9URR2-F1
#
_cell.length_a   1.000
_cell.length_b   1.000
_cell.length_c   1.000
_cell.angle_alpha   90.00
_cell.angle_beta   90.00
_cell.angle_gamma   90.00
#
_symmetry.space_group_name_H-M   'P 1'
#
loop_
_entity.id
_entity.type
_entity.pdbx_description
1 polymer ?
#
loop_
_entity_poly.entity_id
_entity_poly.type
_entity_poly.pdbx_seq_one_letter_code
_entity_poly.pdbx_strand_id
1 'polypeptide(L)' 'MPDLNYIRSEIERMRVQIGRQRKEILQLRRAGVATASAEALLSRMQAKVDDLCAQRDEKKKSEPGEVRT' A
#
# COMPACT_ATOMS: atom_id res chain seq x y z
N MET A 1 1.75 -18.76 5.39
CA MET A 1 2.33 -17.41 5.19
C MET A 1 2.01 -16.97 3.76
N PRO A 2 1.61 -15.72 3.51
CA PRO A 2 1.47 -15.22 2.14
C PRO A 2 2.81 -15.32 1.40
N ASP A 3 2.77 -15.73 0.13
CA ASP A 3 3.92 -15.79 -0.75
C ASP A 3 4.27 -14.41 -1.33
N LEU A 4 5.40 -14.32 -2.03
CA LEU A 4 5.90 -13.07 -2.60
C LEU A 4 4.96 -12.48 -3.67
N ASN A 5 4.24 -13.32 -4.40
CA ASN A 5 3.28 -12.88 -5.40
C ASN A 5 2.05 -12.26 -4.74
N TYR A 6 1.53 -12.88 -3.67
CA TYR A 6 0.46 -12.30 -2.87
C TYR A 6 0.82 -10.91 -2.35
N ILE A 7 2.02 -10.75 -1.76
CA ILE A 7 2.47 -9.46 -1.21
C ILE A 7 2.58 -8.41 -2.32
N ARG A 8 3.13 -8.76 -3.48
CA ARG A 8 3.19 -7.86 -4.64
C ARG A 8 1.80 -7.44 -5.10
N SER A 9 0.87 -8.38 -5.24
CA SER A 9 -0.50 -8.08 -5.64
C SER A 9 -1.23 -7.22 -4.60
N GLU A 10 -0.98 -7.42 -3.31
CA GLU A 10 -1.58 -6.61 -2.25
C GLU A 10 -1.04 -5.17 -2.28
N ILE A 11 0.27 -4.97 -2.49
CA ILE A 11 0.86 -3.63 -2.66
C ILE A 11 0.20 -2.89 -3.82
N GLU A 12 0.05 -3.54 -4.98
CA GLU A 12 -0.58 -2.94 -6.16
C GLU A 12 -2.06 -2.58 -5.90
N ARG A 13 -2.82 -3.48 -5.27
CA ARG A 13 -4.22 -3.20 -4.85
C ARG A 13 -4.28 -1.99 -3.93
N MET A 14 -3.43 -1.93 -2.91
CA MET A 14 -3.43 -0.84 -1.95
C MET A 14 -3.03 0.49 -2.58
N ARG A 15 -2.08 0.50 -3.52
CA ARG A 15 -1.70 1.71 -4.28
C ARG A 15 -2.88 2.29 -5.07
N VAL A 16 -3.69 1.43 -5.70
CA VAL A 16 -4.92 1.86 -6.38
C VAL A 16 -5.91 2.47 -5.39
N GLN A 17 -6.11 1.83 -4.23
CA GLN A 17 -7.00 2.37 -3.20
C GLN A 17 -6.51 3.71 -2.64
N ILE A 18 -5.21 3.86 -2.39
CA ILE A 18 -4.59 5.14 -1.98
C ILE A 18 -4.85 6.23 -3.02
N GLY A 19 -4.69 5.90 -4.31
CA GLY A 19 -4.99 6.82 -5.40
C GLY A 19 -6.46 7.29 -5.40
N ARG A 20 -7.40 6.38 -5.12
CA ARG A 20 -8.83 6.71 -4.99
C ARG A 20 -9.09 7.59 -3.76
N GLN A 21 -8.52 7.23 -2.60
CA GLN A 21 -8.67 7.99 -1.36
C GLN A 21 -8.15 9.43 -1.50
N ARG A 22 -7.03 9.63 -2.21
CA ARG A 22 -6.50 10.97 -2.52
C ARG A 22 -7.47 11.80 -3.37
N LYS A 23 -8.12 11.18 -4.36
CA LYS A 23 -9.14 11.86 -5.19
C LYS A 23 -10.36 12.25 -4.38
N GLU A 24 -10.83 11.36 -3.50
CA GLU A 24 -11.95 11.62 -2.60
C GLU A 24 -11.65 12.78 -1.65
N ILE A 25 -10.49 12.79 -1.00
CA ILE A 25 -10.04 13.91 -0.15
C ILE A 25 -10.04 15.22 -0.94
N LEU A 26 -9.56 15.22 -2.18
CA LEU A 26 -9.58 16.42 -3.03
C LEU A 26 -11.00 16.90 -3.32
N GLN A 27 -11.94 15.99 -3.61
CA GLN A 27 -13.34 16.31 -3.84
C GLN A 27 -13.99 16.90 -2.58
N LEU A 28 -13.77 16.28 -1.42
CA LEU A 28 -14.28 16.75 -0.13
C LEU A 28 -13.74 18.14 0.21
N ARG A 29 -12.43 18.38 0.05
CA ARG A 29 -11.82 19.71 0.24
C ARG A 29 -12.44 20.77 -0.66
N ARG A 30 -12.68 20.45 -1.94
CA ARG A 30 -13.33 21.37 -2.89
C ARG A 30 -14.78 21.68 -2.53
N ALA A 31 -15.47 20.74 -1.89
CA ALA A 31 -16.82 20.92 -1.36
C ALA A 31 -16.84 21.65 0.00
N GLY A 32 -15.69 22.05 0.55
CA GLY A 32 -15.60 22.67 1.87
C GLY A 32 -15.87 21.70 3.03
N VAL A 33 -15.82 20.39 2.78
CA VAL A 33 -16.06 19.36 3.79
C VAL A 33 -14.76 19.07 4.54
N ALA A 34 -14.84 18.95 5.87
CA ALA A 34 -13.70 18.58 6.70
C ALA A 34 -13.16 17.18 6.31
N THR A 35 -11.84 17.07 6.15
CA THR A 35 -11.18 15.86 5.61
C THR A 35 -10.27 15.14 6.59
N ALA A 36 -10.24 15.54 7.87
CA ALA A 36 -9.33 14.98 8.87
C ALA A 36 -9.43 13.45 9.02
N SER A 37 -10.65 12.90 9.00
CA SER A 37 -10.87 11.45 9.08
C SER A 37 -10.37 10.71 7.84
N ALA A 38 -10.59 11.26 6.65
CA ALA A 38 -10.15 10.71 5.38
C ALA A 38 -8.61 10.75 5.26
N GLU A 39 -7.98 11.81 5.75
CA GLU A 39 -6.52 11.94 5.82
C GLU A 39 -5.89 10.95 6.81
N ALA A 40 -6.52 10.75 7.98
CA ALA A 40 -6.08 9.73 8.92
C ALA A 40 -6.17 8.32 8.32
N LEU A 41 -7.22 8.02 7.55
CA LEU A 41 -7.33 6.76 6.82
C LEU A 41 -6.23 6.64 5.76
N LEU A 42 -6.00 7.68 4.96
CA LEU A 42 -4.94 7.71 3.96
C LEU A 42 -3.56 7.43 4.56
N SER A 43 -3.27 8.00 5.73
CA SER A 43 -2.02 7.77 6.46
C SER A 43 -1.86 6.31 6.89
N ARG A 44 -2.91 5.68 7.44
CA ARG A 44 -2.89 4.25 7.79
C ARG A 44 -2.70 3.34 6.58
N MET A 45 -3.31 3.68 5.44
CA MET A 45 -3.12 2.94 4.19
C MET A 45 -1.68 3.01 3.70
N GLN A 46 -1.05 4.19 3.80
CA GLN A 46 0.36 4.38 3.43
C GLN A 46 1.29 3.56 4.33
N ALA A 47 1.11 3.64 5.65
CA ALA A 47 1.87 2.84 6.61
C ALA A 47 1.77 1.34 6.30
N LYS A 48 0.57 0.85 5.94
CA LYS A 48 0.39 -0.56 5.58
C LYS A 48 1.13 -0.95 4.30
N VAL A 49 1.20 -0.06 3.30
CA VAL A 49 2.00 -0.31 2.08
C VAL A 49 3.49 -0.37 2.41
N ASP A 50 3.96 0.48 3.31
CA ASP A 50 5.35 0.49 3.76
C ASP A 50 5.70 -0.83 4.47
N ASP A 51 4.82 -1.32 5.35
CA ASP A 51 4.95 -2.63 6.00
C ASP A 51 4.99 -3.79 4.99
N LEU A 52 4.15 -3.75 3.95
CA LEU A 52 4.14 -4.77 2.91
C LEU A 52 5.41 -4.71 2.06
N CYS A 53 5.95 -3.53 1.81
CA CYS A 53 7.23 -3.36 1.12
C CYS A 53 8.37 -3.96 1.94
N ALA A 54 8.42 -3.69 3.25
CA ALA A 54 9.40 -4.29 4.15
C ALA A 54 9.32 -5.82 4.14
N GLN A 55 8.11 -6.39 4.29
CA GLN A 55 7.89 -7.84 4.23
C GLN A 55 8.32 -8.47 2.89
N ARG A 56 8.05 -7.80 1.78
CA ARG A 56 8.51 -8.23 0.45
C ARG A 56 10.03 -8.29 0.39
N ASP A 57 10.70 -7.28 0.93
CA ASP A 57 12.16 -7.15 0.85
C ASP A 57 12.86 -8.16 1.77
N GLU A 58 12.29 -8.45 2.95
CA GLU A 58 12.72 -9.55 3.82
C GLU A 58 12.55 -10.92 3.16
N LYS A 59 11.41 -11.16 2.50
CA LYS A 59 11.19 -12.42 1.78
C LYS A 59 12.12 -12.59 0.59
N LYS A 60 12.37 -11.54 -0.18
CA LYS A 60 13.36 -11.57 -1.28
C LYS A 60 14.76 -11.93 -0.79
N LYS A 61 15.14 -11.51 0.43
CA LYS A 61 16.43 -11.88 1.04
C LYS A 61 16.43 -13.32 1.56
N SER A 62 15.26 -13.83 1.96
CA SER A 62 15.08 -15.17 2.55
C SER A 62 14.87 -16.26 1.50
N GLU A 63 14.48 -15.92 0.27
CA GLU A 63 14.57 -16.83 -0.87
C GLU A 63 16.04 -16.86 -1.33
N PRO A 64 16.80 -17.94 -1.05
CA PRO A 64 18.12 -18.08 -1.66
C PRO A 64 17.89 -18.08 -3.17
N GLY A 65 18.65 -17.25 -3.88
CA GLY A 65 18.49 -17.08 -5.32
C GLY A 65 18.35 -18.43 -5.99
N GLU A 66 17.30 -18.59 -6.79
CA GLU A 66 17.24 -19.62 -7.80
C GLU A 66 18.51 -19.45 -8.65
N VAL A 67 19.50 -20.29 -8.36
CA VAL A 67 20.69 -20.45 -9.18
C VAL A 67 20.13 -20.92 -10.51
N ARG A 68 20.01 -19.99 -11.46
CA ARG A 68 19.81 -20.32 -12.87
C ARG A 68 21.03 -21.13 -13.30
N THR A 69 20.92 -22.46 -13.21
CA THR A 69 21.74 -23.42 -13.95
C THR A 69 21.31 -23.47 -15.40
#